data_AF-A0A9D7XRM2-F1
#
_entry.id   AF-A0A9D7XRM2-F1
#
_cell.length_a   1.000
_cell.length_b   1.000
_cell.length_c   1.000
_cell.angle_alpha   90.00
_cell.angle_beta   90.00
_cell.angle_gamma   90.00
#
_symmetry.space_group_name_H-M   'P 1'
#
loop_
_entity.id
_entity.type
_entity.pdbx_description
1 polymer ?
#
loop_
_entity_poly.entity_id
_entity_poly.type
_entity_poly.pdbx_seq_one_letter_code
_entity_poly.pdbx_strand_id
1 'polypeptide(L)'
;MLRGNDPAVVNGSVMRGQRVFCSDRGQRRGCGKTFPLFFAGVLPRHTFPASLLWALLRALLDGKAIRAAAETLRLPFSLEATYGIIRRVRRRLDGVRSWLCRERPPPPSSRTDPLLQTLSHLQTLFPHNSCALTTYQRHFQQALFG
;
A
#
# COMPACT_ATOMS: atom_id res chain seq x y z
N MET A 1 4.10 -12.11 21.32
CA MET A 1 5.05 -11.81 20.21
C MET A 1 5.02 -12.96 19.20
N LEU A 2 5.34 -12.71 17.94
CA LEU A 2 5.48 -13.74 16.90
C LEU A 2 6.97 -14.03 16.69
N ARG A 3 7.37 -15.28 16.86
CA ARG A 3 8.73 -15.77 16.59
C ARG A 3 8.69 -16.75 15.43
N GLY A 4 9.80 -16.86 14.71
CA GLY A 4 9.99 -17.87 13.67
C GLY A 4 11.47 -18.23 13.57
N ASN A 5 11.76 -19.29 12.81
CA ASN A 5 13.13 -19.80 12.67
C ASN A 5 14.06 -18.71 12.13
N ASP A 6 15.25 -18.64 12.72
CA ASP A 6 16.32 -17.78 12.25
C ASP A 6 17.11 -18.50 11.13
N PRO A 7 17.12 -18.00 9.88
CA PRO A 7 17.87 -18.62 8.81
C PRO A 7 19.40 -18.49 9.01
N ALA A 8 19.86 -17.58 9.87
CA ALA A 8 21.28 -17.39 10.16
C ALA A 8 21.80 -18.31 11.26
N VAL A 9 20.93 -18.93 12.06
CA VAL A 9 21.31 -19.73 13.23
C VAL A 9 20.53 -21.05 13.25
N VAL A 10 21.24 -22.17 13.19
CA VAL A 10 20.63 -23.51 13.32
C VAL A 10 19.90 -23.60 14.66
N ASN A 11 18.60 -23.97 14.63
CA ASN A 11 17.69 -23.98 15.79
C ASN A 11 17.51 -22.61 16.48
N GLY A 12 17.92 -21.50 15.86
CA GLY A 12 17.69 -20.16 16.36
C GLY A 12 16.25 -19.69 16.15
N SER A 13 15.76 -18.81 17.03
CA SER A 13 14.48 -18.13 16.85
C SER A 13 14.68 -16.62 16.85
N VAL A 14 14.13 -15.96 15.83
CA VAL A 14 14.16 -14.50 15.70
C VAL A 14 12.75 -13.94 15.85
N MET A 15 12.65 -12.72 16.37
CA MET A 15 11.38 -12.01 16.44
C MET A 15 10.92 -11.66 15.02
N ARG A 16 9.75 -12.15 14.65
CA ARG A 16 9.13 -11.97 13.33
C ARG A 16 8.00 -10.94 13.36
N GLY A 17 7.54 -10.56 14.54
CA GLY A 17 6.51 -9.55 14.71
C GLY A 17 5.81 -9.63 16.06
N GLN A 18 4.61 -9.08 16.12
CA GLN A 18 3.80 -8.98 17.33
C GLN A 18 2.35 -9.35 17.04
N ARG A 19 1.66 -9.93 18.02
CA ARG A 19 0.19 -10.01 17.99
C ARG A 19 -0.35 -8.82 18.75
N VAL A 20 -1.27 -8.10 18.15
CA VAL A 20 -2.01 -7.04 18.81
C VAL A 20 -3.41 -7.56 19.11
N PHE A 21 -3.80 -7.42 20.37
CA PHE A 21 -5.10 -7.82 20.88
C PHE A 21 -5.95 -6.56 21.04
N CYS A 22 -7.10 -6.48 20.36
CA CYS A 22 -8.05 -5.39 20.58
C CYS A 22 -8.65 -5.44 21.99
N SER A 23 -8.76 -6.64 22.56
CA SER A 23 -8.96 -6.86 23.99
C SER A 23 -8.19 -8.12 24.39
N ASP A 24 -7.18 -7.95 25.27
CA ASP A 24 -6.50 -9.06 25.91
C ASP A 24 -7.41 -9.53 27.04
N ARG A 25 -7.94 -10.76 26.93
CA ARG A 25 -9.22 -11.17 27.53
C ARG A 25 -9.20 -11.22 29.07
N GLY A 26 -9.34 -10.04 29.67
CA GLY A 26 -9.73 -9.72 31.04
C GLY A 26 -10.97 -8.82 31.09
N GLN A 27 -11.95 -9.04 30.20
CA GLN A 27 -13.33 -8.51 30.29
C GLN A 27 -13.52 -6.98 30.16
N ARG A 28 -13.02 -6.33 29.09
CA ARG A 28 -13.41 -4.93 28.75
C ARG A 28 -13.76 -4.73 27.26
N ARG A 29 -14.56 -3.69 26.98
CA ARG A 29 -15.10 -3.34 25.65
C ARG A 29 -13.97 -3.22 24.61
N GLY A 30 -14.11 -3.93 23.50
CA GLY A 30 -13.21 -4.00 22.35
C GLY A 30 -13.76 -5.01 21.34
N CYS A 31 -13.32 -4.99 20.09
CA CYS A 31 -13.91 -5.87 19.06
C CYS A 31 -13.49 -7.35 19.15
N GLY A 32 -12.68 -7.74 20.14
CA GLY A 32 -12.22 -9.12 20.35
C GLY A 32 -11.27 -9.65 19.26
N LYS A 33 -10.93 -8.83 18.25
CA LYS A 33 -10.03 -9.22 17.16
C LYS A 33 -8.58 -9.26 17.65
N THR A 34 -7.88 -10.30 17.23
CA THR A 34 -6.43 -10.40 17.32
C THR A 34 -5.87 -10.31 15.91
N PHE A 35 -4.91 -9.42 15.69
CA PHE A 35 -4.26 -9.28 14.39
C PHE A 35 -2.74 -9.43 14.52
N PRO A 36 -2.12 -10.23 13.64
CA PRO A 36 -0.66 -10.32 13.57
C PRO A 36 -0.10 -9.09 12.85
N LEU A 37 0.91 -8.47 13.44
CA LEU A 37 1.78 -7.47 12.81
C LEU A 37 3.13 -8.13 12.56
N PHE A 38 3.56 -8.21 11.31
CA PHE A 38 4.88 -8.71 10.94
C PHE A 38 5.84 -7.55 10.70
N PHE A 39 7.12 -7.73 11.02
CA PHE A 39 8.13 -6.77 10.60
C PHE A 39 8.30 -6.81 9.08
N ALA A 40 8.57 -5.67 8.46
CA ALA A 40 8.68 -5.57 7.00
C ALA A 40 9.71 -6.52 6.40
N GLY A 41 10.80 -6.80 7.11
CA GLY A 41 11.87 -7.73 6.68
C GLY A 41 11.52 -9.22 6.80
N VAL A 42 10.37 -9.57 7.36
CA VAL A 42 9.98 -10.97 7.62
C VAL A 42 9.27 -11.62 6.46
N LEU A 43 8.59 -10.81 5.64
CA LEU A 43 7.91 -11.23 4.43
C LEU A 43 8.48 -10.46 3.22
N PRO A 44 9.79 -10.56 2.96
CA PRO A 44 10.40 -9.86 1.83
C PRO A 44 9.74 -10.35 0.54
N ARG A 45 9.43 -9.42 -0.37
CA ARG A 45 8.74 -9.69 -1.66
C ARG A 45 7.30 -10.21 -1.55
N HIS A 46 6.73 -10.27 -0.35
CA HIS A 46 5.31 -10.55 -0.12
C HIS A 46 4.52 -9.31 0.32
N THR A 47 5.22 -8.21 0.64
CA THR A 47 4.62 -6.91 0.94
C THR A 47 5.10 -5.89 -0.09
N PHE A 48 4.18 -5.17 -0.73
CA PHE A 48 4.51 -4.08 -1.64
C PHE A 48 4.59 -2.77 -0.85
N PRO A 49 5.77 -2.16 -0.67
CA PRO A 49 5.89 -0.92 0.11
C PRO A 49 5.08 0.21 -0.54
N ALA A 50 4.42 1.05 0.27
CA ALA A 50 3.63 2.18 -0.24
C ALA A 50 4.49 3.15 -1.07
N SER A 51 5.74 3.37 -0.66
CA SER A 51 6.71 4.19 -1.41
C SER A 51 7.02 3.61 -2.79
N LEU A 52 7.23 2.30 -2.88
CA LEU A 52 7.50 1.62 -4.14
C LEU A 52 6.28 1.60 -5.05
N LEU A 53 5.09 1.35 -4.48
CA LEU A 53 3.84 1.41 -5.23
C LEU A 53 3.59 2.82 -5.75
N TRP A 54 3.86 3.85 -4.95
CA TRP A 54 3.74 5.23 -5.39
C TRP A 54 4.74 5.57 -6.50
N ALA A 55 5.99 5.11 -6.40
CA ALA A 55 6.97 5.29 -7.47
C ALA A 55 6.51 4.65 -8.78
N LEU A 56 5.96 3.43 -8.72
CA LEU A 56 5.37 2.75 -9.87
C LEU A 56 4.20 3.54 -10.46
N LEU A 57 3.26 4.00 -9.63
CA LEU A 57 2.10 4.76 -10.08
C LEU A 57 2.49 6.11 -10.70
N ARG A 58 3.51 6.80 -10.17
CA ARG A 58 4.05 8.01 -10.80
C ARG A 58 4.63 7.72 -12.18
N ALA A 59 5.40 6.65 -12.32
CA ALA A 59 5.92 6.26 -13.63
C ALA A 59 4.79 6.00 -14.66
N LEU A 60 3.67 5.42 -14.23
CA LEU A 60 2.48 5.28 -15.09
C LEU A 60 1.83 6.62 -15.41
N LEU A 61 1.80 7.54 -14.45
CA LEU A 61 1.30 8.89 -14.67
C LEU A 61 2.14 9.67 -15.68
N ASP A 62 3.46 9.43 -15.69
CA ASP A 62 4.40 9.95 -16.68
C ASP A 62 4.27 9.26 -18.06
N GLY A 63 3.32 8.35 -18.21
CA GLY A 63 3.00 7.69 -19.49
C GLY A 63 3.78 6.40 -19.76
N LYS A 64 4.57 5.89 -18.80
CA LYS A 64 5.28 4.62 -18.98
C LYS A 64 4.31 3.43 -18.95
N ALA A 65 4.56 2.43 -19.79
CA ALA A 65 3.89 1.14 -19.70
C ALA A 65 4.29 0.42 -18.39
N ILE A 66 3.42 -0.47 -17.88
CA ILE A 66 3.64 -1.19 -16.61
C ILE A 66 4.97 -1.95 -16.62
N ARG A 67 5.28 -2.65 -17.70
CA ARG A 67 6.55 -3.37 -17.87
C ARG A 67 7.75 -2.43 -17.80
N ALA A 68 7.75 -1.37 -18.61
CA ALA A 68 8.84 -0.40 -18.65
C ALA A 68 9.05 0.29 -17.29
N ALA A 69 7.97 0.61 -16.58
CA ALA A 69 8.04 1.17 -15.24
C ALA A 69 8.63 0.17 -14.23
N ALA A 70 8.22 -1.09 -14.28
CA ALA A 70 8.75 -2.15 -13.41
C ALA A 70 10.25 -2.37 -13.60
N GLU A 71 10.70 -2.42 -14.86
CA GLU A 71 12.11 -2.57 -15.23
C GLU A 71 12.94 -1.35 -14.81
N THR A 72 12.43 -0.13 -15.09
CA THR A 72 13.10 1.13 -14.69
C THR A 72 13.31 1.20 -13.17
N LEU A 73 12.30 0.80 -12.40
CA LEU A 73 12.33 0.84 -10.94
C LEU A 73 13.06 -0.36 -10.33
N ARG A 74 13.51 -1.32 -11.14
CA ARG A 74 14.15 -2.56 -10.69
C ARG A 74 13.36 -3.24 -9.56
N LEU A 75 12.05 -3.39 -9.77
CA LEU A 75 11.16 -3.93 -8.74
C LEU A 75 11.61 -5.34 -8.32
N PRO A 76 11.67 -5.66 -7.01
CA PRO A 76 12.04 -6.99 -6.52
C PRO A 76 10.87 -8.00 -6.62
N PHE A 77 9.99 -7.81 -7.60
CA PHE A 77 8.76 -8.58 -7.81
C PHE A 77 8.70 -9.03 -9.28
N SER A 78 8.01 -10.13 -9.53
CA SER A 78 7.74 -10.54 -10.91
C SER A 78 6.85 -9.53 -11.63
N LEU A 79 6.89 -9.57 -12.96
CA LEU A 79 6.05 -8.69 -13.77
C LEU A 79 4.56 -8.98 -13.53
N GLU A 80 4.19 -10.25 -13.36
CA GLU A 80 2.83 -10.70 -13.04
C GLU A 80 2.36 -10.14 -11.70
N ALA A 81 3.22 -10.14 -10.68
CA ALA A 81 2.91 -9.53 -9.38
C ALA A 81 2.69 -8.01 -9.52
N THR A 82 3.45 -7.37 -10.40
CA THR A 82 3.30 -5.94 -10.72
C THR A 82 1.96 -5.66 -11.43
N TYR A 83 1.58 -6.46 -12.41
CA TYR A 83 0.24 -6.37 -13.01
C TYR A 83 -0.87 -6.63 -11.98
N GLY A 84 -0.67 -7.62 -11.12
CA GLY A 84 -1.59 -7.98 -10.04
C GLY A 84 -1.84 -6.81 -9.08
N ILE A 85 -0.79 -6.12 -8.64
CA ILE A 85 -0.96 -4.98 -7.73
C ILE A 85 -1.67 -3.81 -8.40
N ILE A 86 -1.36 -3.50 -9.67
CA ILE A 86 -2.06 -2.45 -10.42
C ILE A 86 -3.54 -2.81 -10.62
N ARG A 87 -3.86 -4.08 -10.92
CA ARG A 87 -5.24 -4.55 -11.01
C ARG A 87 -5.98 -4.38 -9.68
N ARG A 88 -5.32 -4.64 -8.55
CA ARG A 88 -5.90 -4.40 -7.21
C ARG A 88 -6.16 -2.93 -6.94
N VAL A 89 -5.24 -2.04 -7.31
CA VAL A 89 -5.46 -0.58 -7.21
C VAL A 89 -6.68 -0.19 -8.02
N ARG A 90 -6.78 -0.62 -9.29
CA ARG A 90 -7.90 -0.31 -10.18
C ARG A 90 -9.26 -0.71 -9.60
N ARG A 91 -9.33 -1.90 -8.97
CA ARG A 91 -10.54 -2.42 -8.33
C ARG A 91 -11.00 -1.63 -7.10
N ARG A 92 -10.17 -0.72 -6.57
CA ARG A 92 -10.45 0.07 -5.36
C ARG A 92 -10.54 1.57 -5.64
N LEU A 93 -10.52 1.97 -6.92
CA LEU A 93 -10.57 3.37 -7.31
C LEU A 93 -11.86 4.05 -6.89
N ASP A 94 -12.99 3.35 -6.90
CA ASP A 94 -14.28 3.82 -6.40
C ASP A 94 -14.19 4.30 -4.94
N GLY A 95 -13.63 3.47 -4.06
CA GLY A 95 -13.45 3.81 -2.66
C GLY A 95 -12.47 4.96 -2.46
N VAL A 96 -11.32 4.91 -3.14
CA VAL A 96 -10.32 5.98 -3.05
C VAL A 96 -10.88 7.31 -3.55
N ARG A 97 -11.51 7.32 -4.72
CA ARG A 97 -12.11 8.52 -5.30
C ARG A 97 -13.20 9.10 -4.41
N SER A 98 -14.02 8.25 -3.78
CA SER A 98 -15.05 8.71 -2.85
C SER A 98 -14.46 9.51 -1.69
N TRP A 99 -13.33 9.06 -1.12
CA TRP A 99 -12.64 9.81 -0.07
C TRP A 99 -12.00 11.10 -0.58
N LEU A 100 -11.32 11.06 -1.74
CA LEU A 100 -10.71 12.25 -2.31
C LEU A 100 -11.74 13.32 -2.67
N CYS A 101 -12.86 12.93 -3.28
CA CYS A 101 -13.94 13.84 -3.66
C CYS A 101 -14.67 14.48 -2.46
N ARG A 102 -14.61 13.86 -1.27
CA ARG A 102 -15.11 14.49 -0.04
C ARG A 102 -14.24 15.65 0.41
N GLU A 103 -12.95 15.59 0.11
CA GLU A 103 -11.99 16.61 0.51
C GLU A 103 -11.92 17.75 -0.52
N ARG A 104 -11.79 17.40 -1.80
CA ARG A 104 -11.76 18.36 -2.92
C ARG A 104 -12.37 17.76 -4.18
N PRO A 105 -12.99 18.57 -5.06
CA PRO A 105 -13.38 18.08 -6.37
C PRO A 105 -12.15 17.64 -7.17
N PRO A 106 -12.29 16.61 -8.04
CA PRO A 106 -11.18 16.15 -8.86
C PRO A 106 -10.69 17.28 -9.78
N PRO A 107 -9.38 17.41 -9.98
CA PRO A 107 -8.85 18.42 -10.89
C PRO A 107 -9.31 18.14 -12.33
N PRO A 108 -9.45 19.18 -13.18
CA PRO A 108 -9.69 19.00 -14.60
C PRO A 108 -8.62 18.09 -15.20
N SER A 109 -9.03 17.11 -16.00
CA SER A 109 -8.11 16.16 -16.62
C SER A 109 -8.53 15.86 -18.05
N SER A 110 -7.57 15.92 -18.97
CA SER A 110 -7.72 15.47 -20.36
C SER A 110 -7.54 13.95 -20.52
N ARG A 111 -7.16 13.25 -19.45
CA ARG A 111 -6.88 11.81 -19.49
C ARG A 111 -8.18 11.02 -19.43
N THR A 112 -8.27 9.95 -20.22
CA THR A 112 -9.43 9.04 -20.20
C THR A 112 -9.32 7.94 -19.15
N ASP A 113 -8.09 7.54 -18.77
CA ASP A 113 -7.88 6.47 -17.79
C ASP A 113 -8.24 6.92 -16.35
N PRO A 114 -9.26 6.31 -15.70
CA PRO A 114 -9.67 6.67 -14.34
C PRO A 114 -8.57 6.50 -13.31
N LEU A 115 -7.63 5.56 -13.51
CA LEU A 115 -6.49 5.39 -12.62
C LEU A 115 -5.65 6.67 -12.63
N LEU A 116 -5.26 7.14 -13.81
CA LEU A 116 -4.39 8.30 -13.96
C LEU A 116 -5.06 9.58 -13.46
N GLN A 117 -6.36 9.77 -13.73
CA GLN A 117 -7.14 10.87 -13.15
C GLN A 117 -7.10 10.86 -11.62
N THR A 118 -7.24 9.68 -11.00
CA THR A 118 -7.21 9.52 -9.55
C THR A 118 -5.81 9.78 -8.98
N LEU A 119 -4.76 9.39 -9.70
CA LEU A 119 -3.38 9.69 -9.31
C LEU A 119 -3.08 11.19 -9.38
N SER A 120 -3.56 11.88 -10.42
CA SER A 120 -3.48 13.35 -10.49
C SER A 120 -4.21 14.00 -9.32
N HIS A 121 -5.41 13.52 -8.97
CA HIS A 121 -6.14 14.03 -7.81
C HIS A 121 -5.34 13.84 -6.50
N LEU A 122 -4.74 12.66 -6.29
CA LEU A 122 -3.85 12.41 -5.16
C LEU A 122 -2.65 13.37 -5.12
N GLN A 123 -2.02 13.64 -6.26
CA GLN A 123 -0.90 14.59 -6.34
C GLN A 123 -1.32 16.02 -6.00
N THR A 124 -2.48 16.46 -6.50
CA THR A 124 -3.02 17.79 -6.20
C THR A 124 -3.37 17.94 -4.71
N LEU A 125 -3.89 16.89 -4.08
CA LEU A 125 -4.25 16.94 -2.66
C LEU A 125 -3.02 16.85 -1.74
N PHE A 126 -1.97 16.13 -2.16
CA PHE A 126 -0.76 15.90 -1.36
C PHE A 126 0.54 16.30 -2.10
N PRO A 127 0.70 17.58 -2.50
CA PRO A 127 1.78 18.00 -3.42
C PRO A 127 3.19 17.91 -2.85
N HIS A 128 3.35 18.11 -1.54
CA HIS A 128 4.67 18.17 -0.88
C HIS A 128 5.14 16.81 -0.32
N ASN A 129 4.38 15.74 -0.53
CA ASN A 129 4.68 14.45 0.08
C ASN A 129 5.45 13.53 -0.87
N SER A 130 6.54 12.96 -0.37
CA SER A 130 7.33 11.96 -1.11
C SER A 130 6.52 10.71 -1.49
N CYS A 131 5.49 10.38 -0.69
CA CYS A 131 4.54 9.31 -0.96
C CYS A 131 3.11 9.73 -0.66
N ALA A 132 2.33 10.01 -1.72
CA ALA A 132 0.92 10.36 -1.57
C ALA A 132 0.07 9.21 -1.00
N LEU A 133 0.45 7.95 -1.21
CA LEU A 133 -0.28 6.80 -0.67
C LEU A 133 -0.16 6.71 0.85
N THR A 134 1.04 6.84 1.40
CA THR A 134 1.24 6.89 2.85
C THR A 134 0.48 8.07 3.46
N THR A 135 0.49 9.21 2.77
CA THR A 135 -0.23 10.41 3.22
C THR A 135 -1.74 10.19 3.20
N TYR A 136 -2.29 9.61 2.13
CA TYR A 136 -3.69 9.20 2.04
C TYR A 136 -4.08 8.30 3.21
N GLN A 137 -3.30 7.25 3.48
CA GLN A 137 -3.60 6.30 4.56
C GLN A 137 -3.60 6.98 5.93
N ARG A 138 -2.68 7.91 6.18
CA ARG A 138 -2.62 8.68 7.43
C ARG A 138 -3.72 9.74 7.53
N HIS A 139 -4.06 10.40 6.44
CA HIS A 139 -5.03 11.48 6.43
C HIS A 139 -6.46 10.93 6.60
N PHE A 140 -6.84 9.93 5.80
CA PHE A 140 -8.19 9.35 5.87
C PHE A 140 -8.32 8.19 6.87
N GLN A 141 -7.21 7.70 7.43
CA GLN A 141 -7.19 6.50 8.28
C GLN A 141 -7.81 5.28 7.57
N GLN A 142 -7.57 5.16 6.26
CA GLN A 142 -8.12 4.10 5.41
C GLN A 142 -7.01 3.34 4.69
N ALA A 143 -7.18 2.03 4.54
CA ALA A 143 -6.32 1.23 3.68
C ALA A 143 -6.61 1.51 2.19
N LEU A 144 -5.56 1.58 1.36
CA LEU A 144 -5.73 1.73 -0.09
C LEU A 144 -6.46 0.53 -0.72
N PHE A 145 -6.27 -0.66 -0.15
CA PHE A 145 -6.81 -1.91 -0.69
C PHE A 145 -8.10 -2.39 -0.02
N GLY A 146 -8.63 -1.64 0.96
CA GLY A 146 -9.68 -2.13 1.86
C GLY A 146 -9.10 -2.91 3.03
#